data_AF-A0A7C5XBT2-F1
#
_entry.id   AF-A0A7C5XBT2-F1
#
_cell.length_a   1.000
_cell.length_b   1.000
_cell.length_c   1.000
_cell.angle_alpha   90.00
_cell.angle_beta   90.00
_cell.angle_gamma   90.00
#
_symmetry.space_group_name_H-M   'P 1'
#
loop_
_entity.id
_entity.type
_entity.pdbx_description
1 polymer ?
#
loop_
_entity_poly.entity_id
_entity_poly.type
_entity_poly.pdbx_seq_one_letter_code
_entity_poly.pdbx_strand_id
1 'polypeptide(L)'
;MHFTVSFKLFTKIAIGLTLQKFKELELKKTISYLFGFAINALCVLMFFLFTINWTLFFFKVKKFEENMKRVKDFKEVADWIKSNAPENAVITSDDFYGFFVLFDLFPTSSELMFHILSRKFIFHNNINYFSD
;
A
#
# COMPACT_ATOMS: atom_id res chain seq x y z
N MET A 1 5.57 -23.42 20.14
CA MET A 1 4.22 -23.99 20.34
C MET A 1 3.72 -23.93 21.79
N HIS A 2 4.60 -23.97 22.81
CA HIS A 2 4.20 -23.96 24.22
C HIS A 2 3.60 -22.62 24.74
N PHE A 3 4.05 -21.48 24.23
CA PHE A 3 3.49 -20.17 24.61
C PHE A 3 2.05 -19.94 24.11
N THR A 4 1.71 -20.53 22.96
CA THR A 4 0.42 -20.32 22.29
C THR A 4 -0.74 -21.00 23.03
N VAL A 5 -0.46 -22.09 23.75
CA VAL A 5 -1.47 -22.82 24.53
C VAL A 5 -1.84 -22.03 25.79
N SER A 6 -0.83 -21.61 26.58
CA SER A 6 -1.05 -20.82 27.79
C SER A 6 -1.70 -19.47 27.49
N PHE A 7 -1.29 -18.81 26.41
CA PHE A 7 -1.91 -17.56 25.96
C PHE A 7 -3.39 -17.77 25.60
N LYS A 8 -3.72 -18.78 24.77
CA LYS A 8 -5.11 -19.09 24.41
C LYS A 8 -5.98 -19.42 25.63
N LEU A 9 -5.42 -20.13 26.62
CA LEU A 9 -6.14 -20.46 27.85
C LEU A 9 -6.44 -19.19 28.65
N PHE A 10 -5.43 -18.32 28.80
CA PHE A 10 -5.58 -17.04 29.50
C PHE A 10 -6.58 -16.12 28.80
N THR A 11 -6.57 -16.04 27.47
CA THR A 11 -7.54 -15.23 26.72
C THR A 11 -8.97 -15.77 26.89
N LYS A 12 -9.17 -17.09 26.87
CA LYS A 12 -10.49 -17.69 27.11
C LYS A 12 -10.99 -17.45 28.52
N ILE A 13 -10.11 -17.54 29.51
CA ILE A 13 -10.43 -17.23 30.92
C ILE A 13 -10.77 -15.74 31.07
N ALA A 14 -9.99 -14.84 30.47
CA ALA A 14 -10.24 -13.41 30.49
C ALA A 14 -11.58 -13.06 29.82
N ILE A 15 -11.88 -13.63 28.65
CA ILE A 15 -13.17 -13.43 27.96
C ILE A 15 -14.33 -13.98 28.81
N GLY A 16 -14.17 -15.17 29.40
CA GLY A 16 -15.18 -15.79 30.27
C GLY A 16 -15.46 -14.97 31.54
N LEU A 17 -14.43 -14.49 32.22
CA LEU A 17 -14.55 -13.61 33.39
C LEU A 17 -15.19 -12.26 33.04
N THR A 18 -14.83 -11.70 31.88
CA THR A 18 -15.44 -10.46 31.40
C THR A 18 -16.92 -10.67 31.11
N LEU A 19 -17.30 -11.77 30.44
CA LEU A 19 -18.70 -12.15 30.19
C LEU A 19 -19.51 -12.39 31.47
N GLN A 20 -18.89 -12.98 32.49
CA GLN A 20 -19.53 -13.22 33.77
C GLN A 20 -19.80 -11.89 34.52
N LYS A 21 -18.81 -10.99 34.55
CA LYS A 21 -19.00 -9.62 35.04
C LYS A 21 -20.03 -8.83 34.22
N PHE A 22 -20.12 -9.08 32.91
CA PHE A 22 -21.15 -8.47 32.06
C PHE A 22 -22.56 -8.88 32.48
N LYS A 23 -22.79 -10.18 32.72
CA LYS A 23 -24.09 -10.68 33.23
C LYS A 23 -24.45 -10.09 34.61
N GLU A 24 -23.47 -9.90 35.48
CA GLU A 24 -23.68 -9.27 36.79
C GLU A 24 -24.04 -7.78 36.67
N LEU A 25 -23.47 -7.06 35.70
CA LEU A 25 -23.78 -5.65 35.44
C LEU A 25 -25.12 -5.45 34.72
N GLU A 26 -25.57 -6.45 33.94
CA GLU A 26 -26.84 -6.44 33.22
C GLU A 26 -28.07 -6.39 34.15
N LEU A 27 -27.92 -6.84 35.40
CA LEU A 27 -28.94 -6.74 36.46
C LEU A 27 -29.33 -5.29 36.81
N LYS A 28 -28.50 -4.30 36.47
CA LYS A 28 -28.85 -2.87 36.57
C LYS A 28 -29.32 -2.37 35.20
N LYS A 29 -30.64 -2.43 34.95
CA LYS A 29 -31.31 -2.03 33.68
C LYS A 29 -30.78 -0.75 33.02
N THR A 30 -30.41 0.27 33.81
CA THR A 30 -29.88 1.55 33.31
C THR A 30 -28.48 1.42 32.70
N ILE A 31 -27.63 0.56 33.28
CA ILE A 31 -26.27 0.31 32.80
C ILE A 31 -26.34 -0.48 31.49
N SER A 32 -27.21 -1.50 31.41
CA SER A 32 -27.43 -2.29 30.19
C SER A 32 -27.85 -1.41 29.00
N TYR A 33 -28.76 -0.44 29.20
CA TYR A 33 -29.18 0.49 28.14
C TYR A 33 -28.05 1.42 27.67
N LEU A 34 -27.30 2.02 28.61
CA LEU A 34 -26.14 2.87 28.29
C LEU A 34 -25.06 2.07 27.56
N PHE A 35 -24.85 0.81 27.95
CA PHE A 35 -23.86 -0.07 27.32
C PHE A 35 -24.29 -0.49 25.92
N GLY A 36 -25.57 -0.83 25.73
CA GLY A 36 -26.14 -1.13 24.41
C GLY A 36 -26.06 0.08 23.47
N PHE A 37 -26.31 1.28 23.99
CA PHE A 37 -26.10 2.52 23.24
C PHE A 37 -24.63 2.73 22.86
N ALA A 38 -23.70 2.52 23.79
CA ALA A 38 -22.27 2.65 23.52
C ALA A 38 -21.78 1.63 22.48
N ILE A 39 -22.22 0.37 22.56
CA ILE A 39 -21.90 -0.67 21.57
C ILE A 39 -22.46 -0.29 20.20
N ASN A 40 -23.72 0.14 20.12
CA ASN A 40 -24.33 0.56 18.86
C ASN A 40 -23.60 1.77 18.25
N ALA A 41 -23.26 2.76 19.06
CA ALA A 41 -22.47 3.91 18.61
C ALA A 41 -21.10 3.49 18.08
N LEU A 42 -20.44 2.54 18.75
CA LEU A 42 -19.14 2.00 18.34
C LEU A 42 -19.26 1.21 17.03
N CYS A 43 -20.30 0.39 16.87
CA CYS A 43 -20.61 -0.31 15.62
C CYS A 43 -20.84 0.65 14.45
N VAL A 44 -21.62 1.72 14.67
CA VAL A 44 -21.86 2.77 13.66
C VAL A 44 -20.54 3.45 13.28
N LEU A 45 -19.69 3.77 14.26
CA LEU A 45 -18.39 4.39 14.01
C LEU A 45 -17.45 3.45 13.23
N MET A 46 -17.41 2.16 13.58
CA MET A 46 -16.66 1.15 12.82
C MET A 46 -17.17 1.01 11.39
N PHE A 47 -18.48 1.09 11.18
CA PHE A 47 -19.07 1.04 9.84
C PHE A 47 -18.69 2.26 9.00
N PHE A 48 -18.66 3.47 9.58
CA PHE A 48 -18.17 4.67 8.89
C PHE A 48 -16.68 4.53 8.54
N LEU A 49 -15.85 4.07 9.47
CA LEU A 49 -14.42 3.84 9.21
C LEU A 49 -14.20 2.80 8.11
N PHE A 50 -15.00 1.73 8.10
CA PHE A 50 -14.98 0.73 7.03
C PHE A 50 -15.32 1.36 5.67
N THR A 51 -16.40 2.14 5.60
CA THR A 51 -16.85 2.80 4.37
C THR A 51 -15.80 3.79 3.84
N ILE A 52 -15.17 4.56 4.71
CA ILE A 52 -14.09 5.49 4.35
C ILE A 52 -12.87 4.72 3.81
N ASN A 53 -12.42 3.68 4.52
CA ASN A 53 -11.28 2.87 4.08
C ASN A 53 -11.56 2.15 2.75
N TRP A 54 -12.77 1.63 2.58
CA TRP A 54 -13.21 1.01 1.33
C TRP A 54 -13.18 2.00 0.16
N THR A 55 -13.69 3.21 0.39
CA THR A 55 -13.69 4.28 -0.62
C THR A 55 -12.26 4.69 -0.98
N LEU A 56 -11.40 4.90 0.01
CA LEU A 56 -9.98 5.21 -0.20
C LEU A 56 -9.25 4.08 -0.94
N PHE A 57 -9.57 2.82 -0.64
CA PHE A 57 -9.03 1.66 -1.35
C PHE A 57 -9.43 1.69 -2.83
N PHE A 58 -10.69 2.00 -3.15
CA PHE A 58 -11.14 2.12 -4.54
C PHE A 58 -10.39 3.23 -5.30
N PHE A 59 -10.16 4.39 -4.67
CA PHE A 59 -9.34 5.44 -5.25
C PHE A 59 -7.87 5.02 -5.47
N LYS A 60 -7.30 4.24 -4.54
CA LYS A 60 -5.95 3.66 -4.73
C LYS A 60 -5.91 2.68 -5.90
N VAL A 61 -6.92 1.82 -6.04
CA VAL A 61 -7.02 0.86 -7.17
C VAL A 61 -7.16 1.58 -8.50
N LYS A 62 -8.03 2.59 -8.59
CA LYS A 62 -8.18 3.39 -9.81
C LYS A 62 -6.87 4.09 -10.21
N LYS A 63 -6.17 4.68 -9.23
CA LYS A 63 -4.85 5.27 -9.46
C LYS A 63 -3.82 4.21 -9.89
N PHE A 64 -3.90 2.99 -9.36
CA PHE A 64 -3.06 1.88 -9.80
C PHE A 64 -3.30 1.51 -11.26
N GLU A 65 -4.55 1.40 -11.71
CA GLU A 65 -4.90 1.14 -13.10
C GLU A 65 -4.41 2.23 -14.07
N GLU A 66 -4.58 3.50 -13.70
CA GLU A 66 -4.07 4.63 -14.50
C GLU A 66 -2.54 4.58 -14.65
N ASN A 67 -1.83 4.17 -13.60
CA ASN A 67 -0.38 4.02 -13.65
C ASN A 67 0.08 2.74 -14.37
N MET A 68 -0.72 1.67 -14.39
CA MET A 68 -0.44 0.48 -15.20
C MET A 68 -0.34 0.80 -16.70
N LYS A 69 -1.12 1.78 -17.18
CA LYS A 69 -0.97 2.28 -18.56
C LYS A 69 0.42 2.88 -18.77
N ARG A 70 0.85 3.78 -17.88
CA ARG A 70 2.18 4.40 -17.94
C ARG A 70 3.32 3.38 -17.89
N VAL A 71 3.16 2.32 -17.10
CA VAL A 71 4.12 1.20 -17.03
C VAL A 71 4.22 0.49 -18.39
N LYS A 72 3.08 0.24 -19.06
CA LYS A 72 3.06 -0.38 -20.39
C LYS A 72 3.73 0.51 -21.43
N ASP A 73 3.37 1.79 -21.46
CA ASP A 73 3.94 2.76 -22.40
C ASP A 73 5.47 2.85 -22.25
N PHE A 74 5.96 2.91 -21.00
CA PHE A 74 7.39 2.90 -20.72
C PHE A 74 8.11 1.64 -21.20
N LYS A 75 7.49 0.46 -20.98
CA LYS A 75 8.05 -0.81 -21.44
C LYS A 75 8.13 -0.85 -22.98
N GLU A 76 7.09 -0.38 -23.66
CA GLU A 76 7.05 -0.32 -25.12
C GLU A 76 8.17 0.56 -25.68
N VAL A 77 8.40 1.73 -25.08
CA VAL A 77 9.52 2.61 -25.44
C VAL A 77 10.87 1.93 -25.20
N ALA A 78 11.06 1.26 -24.06
CA ALA A 78 12.30 0.55 -23.75
C ALA A 78 12.58 -0.60 -24.74
N ASP A 79 11.54 -1.38 -25.08
CA ASP A 79 11.62 -2.48 -26.05
C ASP A 79 11.89 -1.97 -27.48
N TRP A 80 11.30 -0.82 -27.85
CA TRP A 80 11.58 -0.16 -29.12
C TRP A 80 13.04 0.28 -29.21
N ILE A 81 13.57 0.95 -28.19
CA ILE A 81 14.97 1.39 -28.16
C ILE A 81 15.93 0.20 -28.23
N LYS A 82 15.62 -0.87 -27.50
CA LYS A 82 16.42 -2.10 -27.55
C LYS A 82 16.58 -2.64 -28.97
N SER A 83 15.51 -2.58 -29.75
CA SER A 83 15.44 -3.19 -31.09
C SER A 83 15.95 -2.26 -32.20
N ASN A 84 15.85 -0.95 -32.01
CA ASN A 84 16.11 0.04 -33.07
C ASN A 84 17.35 0.90 -32.83
N ALA A 85 17.87 0.98 -31.60
CA ALA A 85 19.07 1.75 -31.30
C ALA A 85 20.35 0.88 -31.45
N PRO A 86 21.44 1.44 -32.00
CA PRO A 86 22.75 0.79 -32.05
C PRO A 86 23.21 0.24 -30.70
N GLU A 87 23.99 -0.85 -30.68
CA GLU A 87 24.46 -1.46 -29.42
C GLU A 87 25.26 -0.50 -28.54
N ASN A 88 26.02 0.40 -29.14
CA ASN A 88 26.83 1.44 -28.48
C ASN A 88 26.07 2.76 -28.25
N ALA A 89 24.75 2.81 -28.50
CA ALA A 89 23.97 4.00 -28.30
C ALA A 89 23.85 4.33 -26.79
N VAL A 90 24.11 5.59 -26.47
CA VAL A 90 23.85 6.17 -25.15
C VAL A 90 22.51 6.89 -25.21
N ILE A 91 21.62 6.57 -24.28
CA ILE A 91 20.29 7.17 -24.23
C ILE A 91 20.28 8.23 -23.13
N THR A 92 19.90 9.45 -23.49
CA THR A 92 19.69 10.53 -22.52
C THR A 92 18.23 10.56 -22.10
N SER A 93 17.99 10.80 -20.81
CA SER A 93 16.65 10.97 -20.25
C SER A 93 16.64 12.20 -19.37
N ASP A 94 15.73 13.13 -19.65
CA ASP A 94 15.43 14.25 -18.77
C ASP A 94 14.47 13.74 -17.69
N ASP A 95 14.92 13.67 -16.43
CA ASP A 95 14.18 12.92 -15.41
C ASP A 95 12.80 13.52 -15.12
N PHE A 96 11.78 12.67 -15.21
CA PHE A 96 10.88 12.26 -14.13
C PHE A 96 9.84 11.34 -14.79
N TYR A 97 10.23 10.13 -15.17
CA TYR A 97 9.21 9.11 -15.42
C TYR A 97 8.57 8.85 -14.06
N GLY A 98 7.38 9.42 -13.81
CA GLY A 98 6.69 9.48 -12.52
C GLY A 98 6.26 8.13 -11.91
N PHE A 99 7.15 7.14 -11.91
CA PHE A 99 7.03 5.81 -11.34
C PHE A 99 7.06 5.81 -9.80
N PHE A 100 7.52 6.90 -9.19
CA PHE A 100 7.71 7.04 -7.75
C PHE A 100 6.44 6.86 -6.90
N VAL A 101 5.25 6.81 -7.51
CA VAL A 101 4.00 6.72 -6.75
C VAL A 101 3.43 5.29 -6.65
N LEU A 102 3.92 4.32 -7.44
CA LEU A 102 3.40 2.95 -7.39
C LEU A 102 4.28 1.94 -6.65
N PHE A 103 5.59 2.18 -6.59
CA PHE A 103 6.54 1.19 -6.09
C PHE A 103 7.55 1.80 -5.13
N ASP A 104 7.11 2.18 -3.92
CA ASP A 104 7.99 2.27 -2.74
C ASP A 104 8.67 0.91 -2.41
N LEU A 105 8.36 -0.14 -3.17
CA LEU A 105 8.91 -1.50 -3.06
C LEU A 105 10.18 -1.73 -3.89
N PHE A 106 10.51 -0.87 -4.86
CA PHE A 106 11.76 -0.95 -5.61
C PHE A 106 12.55 0.35 -5.47
N PRO A 107 13.65 0.36 -4.69
CA PRO A 107 14.42 1.57 -4.41
C PRO A 107 15.33 1.97 -5.59
N THR A 108 14.92 1.68 -6.82
CA THR A 108 15.79 1.75 -7.99
C THR A 108 15.15 2.64 -9.04
N SER A 109 15.85 3.73 -9.36
CA SER A 109 15.41 4.79 -10.27
C SER A 109 14.81 4.26 -11.58
N SER A 110 13.93 5.06 -12.19
CA SER A 110 13.41 4.83 -13.55
C SER A 110 14.52 4.46 -14.54
N GLU A 111 15.71 5.01 -14.33
CA GLU A 111 16.92 4.76 -15.12
C GLU A 111 17.40 3.31 -14.97
N LEU A 112 17.51 2.77 -13.75
CA LEU A 112 17.95 1.39 -13.60
C LEU A 112 16.98 0.44 -14.31
N MET A 113 15.67 0.68 -14.15
CA MET A 113 14.66 -0.12 -14.85
C MET A 113 14.79 0.01 -16.37
N PHE A 114 14.98 1.23 -16.87
CA PHE A 114 15.15 1.48 -18.30
C PHE A 114 16.45 0.86 -18.84
N HIS A 115 17.54 0.86 -18.06
CA HIS A 115 18.81 0.24 -18.41
C HIS A 115 18.64 -1.28 -18.52
N ILE A 116 17.99 -1.89 -17.53
CA ILE A 116 17.70 -3.33 -17.52
C ILE A 116 16.85 -3.73 -18.74
N LEU A 117 15.81 -2.95 -19.05
CA LEU A 117 14.87 -3.28 -20.14
C LEU A 117 15.48 -3.02 -21.52
N SER A 118 16.06 -1.84 -21.74
CA SER A 118 16.62 -1.43 -23.03
C SER A 118 17.99 -2.05 -23.33
N ARG A 119 18.71 -2.50 -22.29
CA ARG A 119 20.13 -2.92 -22.33
C ARG A 119 21.07 -1.84 -22.87
N LYS A 120 20.71 -0.56 -22.71
CA LYS A 120 21.52 0.59 -23.13
C LYS A 120 22.06 1.35 -21.94
N PHE A 121 23.22 1.97 -22.11
CA PHE A 121 23.74 2.88 -21.11
C PHE A 121 22.89 4.16 -21.10
N ILE A 122 22.52 4.63 -19.90
CA ILE A 122 21.68 5.81 -19.73
C ILE A 122 22.52 6.93 -19.15
N PHE A 123 22.54 8.06 -19.84
CA PHE A 123 23.23 9.26 -19.38
C PHE A 123 22.20 10.26 -18.85
N HIS A 124 22.43 10.74 -17.63
CA HIS A 124 21.53 11.68 -16.98
C HIS A 124 21.79 13.11 -17.45
N ASN A 125 20.75 13.87 -17.75
CA ASN A 125 20.89 15.31 -18.00
C ASN A 125 20.94 16.13 -16.70
N ASN A 126 20.59 15.55 -15.54
CA ASN A 126 20.67 16.25 -14.24
C ASN A 126 22.10 16.41 -13.70
N ILE A 127 23.09 15.79 -14.34
CA ILE A 127 24.49 16.03 -14.01
C ILE A 127 25.26 16.41 -15.26
N ASN A 128 25.00 17.62 -15.72
CA ASN A 128 25.86 18.29 -16.67
C ASN A 128 27.17 18.67 -15.95
N TYR A 129 28.08 17.71 -15.76
CA TYR A 129 29.46 17.99 -15.28
C TYR A 129 30.30 18.73 -16.33
N PHE A 130 29.75 18.98 -17.52
CA PHE A 130 30.46 19.55 -18.67
C PHE A 130 29.69 20.70 -19.36
N SER A 131 28.64 21.25 -18.76
CA SER A 131 28.28 22.64 -19.06
C SER A 131 29.19 23.53 -18.24
N ASP A 132 29.93 24.39 -18.93
CA ASP A 132 30.84 25.42 -18.38
C ASP A 132 30.36 26.07 -17.07
#